data_AF-A0A031G4C1-F1
#
_entry.id   AF-A0A031G4C1-F1
#
_cell.length_a   1.000
_cell.length_b   1.000
_cell.length_c   1.000
_cell.angle_alpha   90.00
_cell.angle_beta   90.00
_cell.angle_gamma   90.00
#
_symmetry.space_group_name_H-M   'P 1'
#
loop_
_entity.id
_entity.type
_entity.pdbx_description
1 polymer ?
#
loop_
_entity_poly.entity_id
_entity_poly.type
_entity_poly.pdbx_seq_one_letter_code
_entity_poly.pdbx_strand_id
1 'polypeptide(L)' 'MSKPLQNSTSWSDTLKARKEHLTGLLKTFRSGPGKNNQLQALAIKAIDAEMANIENELNRQK' A
#
# COMPACT_ATOMS: atom_id res chain seq x y z
N MET A 1 37.19 5.09 0.36
CA MET A 1 36.14 5.47 -0.61
C MET A 1 34.84 4.81 -0.18
N SER A 2 33.97 5.55 0.49
CA SER A 2 32.64 5.08 0.89
C SER A 2 31.75 5.14 -0.35
N LYS A 3 31.30 3.99 -0.86
CA LYS A 3 30.33 3.95 -1.96
C LYS A 3 29.08 4.73 -1.52
N PRO A 4 28.52 5.64 -2.34
CA PRO A 4 27.22 6.20 -2.07
C PRO A 4 26.26 5.03 -1.94
N LEU A 5 25.61 4.91 -0.79
CA LEU A 5 24.56 3.92 -0.57
C LEU A 5 23.52 4.18 -1.69
N GLN A 6 23.34 3.20 -2.57
CA GLN A 6 22.45 3.31 -3.73
C GLN A 6 21.00 3.19 -3.22
N ASN A 7 20.55 4.21 -2.51
CA ASN A 7 19.23 4.32 -1.89
C ASN A 7 18.16 4.72 -2.91
N SER A 8 18.50 4.70 -4.20
CA SER A 8 17.62 5.19 -5.26
C SER A 8 16.57 4.14 -5.61
N THR A 9 15.83 3.64 -4.61
CA THR A 9 14.48 3.20 -4.90
C THR A 9 13.75 4.45 -5.35
N SER A 10 13.39 4.52 -6.64
CA SER A 10 12.63 5.66 -7.12
C SER A 10 11.36 5.77 -6.30
N TRP A 11 10.87 6.98 -6.05
CA TRP A 11 9.64 7.16 -5.29
C TRP A 11 8.47 6.37 -5.92
N SER A 12 8.43 6.28 -7.25
CA SER A 12 7.52 5.42 -8.00
C SER A 12 7.65 3.93 -7.63
N ASP A 13 8.87 3.42 -7.44
CA ASP A 13 9.10 2.03 -7.02
C ASP A 13 8.71 1.82 -5.55
N THR A 14 8.91 2.82 -4.69
CA THR A 14 8.40 2.80 -3.31
C THR A 14 6.87 2.73 -3.28
N LEU A 15 6.20 3.53 -4.12
CA LEU A 15 4.73 3.54 -4.23
C LEU A 15 4.19 2.19 -4.75
N LYS A 16 4.85 1.57 -5.73
CA LYS A 16 4.49 0.23 -6.23
C LYS A 16 4.63 -0.84 -5.15
N ALA A 17 5.76 -0.87 -4.45
CA ALA A 17 5.99 -1.81 -3.35
C ALA A 17 4.96 -1.64 -2.23
N ARG A 18 4.61 -0.39 -1.89
CA ARG A 18 3.56 -0.10 -0.91
C ARG A 18 2.19 -0.59 -1.36
N LYS A 19 1.83 -0.41 -2.64
CA LYS A 19 0.57 -0.91 -3.22
C LYS A 19 0.48 -2.44 -3.17
N GLU A 20 1.57 -3.13 -3.48
CA GLU A 20 1.65 -4.59 -3.40
C GLU A 20 1.43 -5.10 -1.97
N HIS A 21 2.11 -4.48 -1.00
CA HIS A 21 1.96 -4.81 0.41
C HIS A 21 0.51 -4.59 0.91
N LEU A 22 -0.11 -3.45 0.56
CA LEU A 22 -1.51 -3.15 0.90
C LEU A 22 -2.48 -4.16 0.29
N THR A 23 -2.21 -4.63 -0.93
CA THR A 23 -3.01 -5.68 -1.59
C THR A 23 -2.94 -7.00 -0.82
N GLY A 24 -1.75 -7.36 -0.32
CA GLY A 24 -1.56 -8.51 0.56
C GLY A 24 -2.37 -8.41 1.85
N LEU A 25 -2.29 -7.26 2.54
CA LEU A 25 -3.07 -6.99 3.75
C LEU A 25 -4.58 -7.07 3.49
N LEU A 26 -5.05 -6.51 2.38
CA LEU A 26 -6.48 -6.55 2.05
C LEU A 26 -7.00 -7.98 1.88
N LYS A 27 -6.19 -8.88 1.30
CA LYS A 27 -6.53 -10.30 1.17
C LYS A 27 -6.62 -10.98 2.54
N THR A 28 -5.75 -10.65 3.49
CA THR A 28 -5.81 -11.25 4.84
C THR A 28 -7.07 -10.80 5.58
N PHE A 29 -7.43 -9.51 5.47
CA PHE A 29 -8.65 -8.99 6.09
C PHE A 29 -9.94 -9.53 5.45
N ARG A 30 -9.96 -9.78 4.14
CA ARG A 30 -11.11 -10.35 3.43
C ARG A 30 -11.27 -11.87 3.60
N SER A 31 -10.20 -12.58 3.95
CA SER A 31 -10.20 -14.06 4.09
C SER A 31 -10.38 -14.55 5.53
N GLY A 32 -10.47 -13.63 6.51
CA GLY A 32 -10.60 -13.99 7.93
C GLY A 32 -11.98 -14.60 8.26
N PRO A 33 -12.05 -15.71 9.04
CA PRO A 33 -13.31 -16.30 9.44
C PRO A 33 -13.95 -15.47 10.57
N GLY A 34 -15.20 -15.04 10.35
CA GLY A 34 -16.04 -14.42 11.38
C GLY A 34 -16.40 -12.96 11.07
N LYS A 35 -17.72 -12.70 11.04
CA LYS A 35 -18.42 -11.41 10.92
C LYS A 35 -17.49 -10.20 10.85
N ASN A 36 -17.44 -9.57 9.67
CA ASN A 36 -16.86 -8.25 9.39
C ASN A 36 -16.92 -7.34 10.63
N ASN A 37 -15.87 -7.40 11.46
CA ASN A 37 -15.89 -6.64 12.69
C ASN A 37 -15.71 -5.17 12.30
N GLN A 38 -16.29 -4.23 13.06
CA GLN A 38 -16.25 -2.81 12.69
C GLN A 38 -14.82 -2.31 12.47
N LEU A 39 -13.85 -2.89 13.19
CA LEU A 39 -12.43 -2.62 13.05
C LEU A 39 -11.85 -3.08 11.70
N GLN A 40 -12.22 -4.26 11.20
CA GLN A 40 -11.86 -4.79 9.89
C GLN A 40 -12.48 -3.95 8.79
N ALA A 41 -13.74 -3.54 8.94
CA ALA A 41 -14.39 -2.65 7.98
C ALA A 41 -13.70 -1.27 7.91
N LEU A 42 -13.29 -0.72 9.06
CA LEU A 42 -12.51 0.52 9.11
C LEU A 42 -11.12 0.35 8.50
N ALA A 43 -10.43 -0.77 8.79
CA ALA A 43 -9.12 -1.08 8.22
C ALA A 43 -9.18 -1.22 6.69
N ILE A 44 -10.19 -1.91 6.17
CA ILE A 44 -10.42 -2.04 4.71
C ILE A 44 -10.61 -0.66 4.08
N LYS A 45 -11.48 0.19 4.66
CA LYS A 45 -11.70 1.56 4.16
C LYS A 45 -10.43 2.41 4.16
N ALA A 46 -9.60 2.30 5.20
CA ALA A 46 -8.33 3.01 5.27
C ALA A 46 -7.34 2.52 4.21
N ILE A 47 -7.26 1.20 3.98
CA ILE A 47 -6.42 0.59 2.94
C ILE A 47 -6.88 1.04 1.55
N ASP A 48 -8.18 1.02 1.28
CA ASP A 48 -8.74 1.46 0.00
C ASP A 48 -8.45 2.95 -0.26
N ALA A 49 -8.57 3.81 0.77
CA ALA A 49 -8.22 5.23 0.68
C ALA A 49 -6.72 5.47 0.41
N GLU A 50 -5.84 4.70 1.06
CA GLU A 50 -4.40 4.76 0.80
C GLU A 50 -4.06 4.29 -0.62
N MET A 51 -4.70 3.22 -1.12
CA MET A 51 -4.51 2.77 -2.51
C MET A 51 -4.90 3.85 -3.52
N ALA A 52 -6.03 4.53 -3.32
CA ALA A 52 -6.47 5.64 -4.16
C ALA A 52 -5.47 6.82 -4.11
N ASN A 53 -4.91 7.12 -2.94
CA ASN A 53 -3.87 8.13 -2.79
C ASN A 53 -2.59 7.77 -3.56
N ILE A 54 -2.14 6.52 -3.45
CA ILE A 54 -0.97 6.01 -4.18
C ILE A 54 -1.20 6.10 -5.69
N GLU A 55 -2.38 5.75 -6.19
CA GLU A 55 -2.71 5.85 -7.61
C GLU A 55 -2.70 7.30 -8.11
N ASN A 56 -3.26 8.22 -7.32
CA ASN A 56 -3.19 9.65 -7.63
C ASN A 56 -1.74 10.15 -7.69
N GLU A 57 -0.90 9.74 -6.73
CA GLU A 57 0.50 10.14 -6.69
C GLU A 57 1.31 9.57 -7.87
N LEU A 58 1.08 8.30 -8.23
CA LEU A 58 1.68 7.70 -9.43
C LEU A 58 1.23 8.40 -10.71
N ASN A 59 -0.03 8.86 -10.79
CA ASN A 59 -0.53 9.60 -11.94
C ASN A 59 0.01 11.03 -12.03
N ARG A 60 0.30 11.69 -10.90
CA ARG A 60 0.99 12.99 -10.88
C ARG A 60 2.45 12.91 -11.35
N GLN A 61 3.03 11.70 -11.33
CA GLN A 61 4.44 11.45 -11.67
C GLN A 61 4.63 10.91 -13.10
N LYS A 62 3.54 10.75 -13.85
CA LYS A 62 3.56 10.48 -15.30
C LYS A 62 3.58 11.79 -16.08
#